data_AF-A0A7T5R8Y8-F1
#
_entry.id   AF-A0A7T5R8Y8-F1
#
_cell.length_a   1.000
_cell.length_b   1.000
_cell.length_c   1.000
_cell.angle_alpha   90.00
_cell.angle_beta   90.00
_cell.angle_gamma   90.00
#
_symmetry.space_group_name_H-M   'P 1'
#
loop_
_entity.id
_entity.type
_entity.pdbx_description
1 polymer ?
#
loop_
_entity_poly.entity_id
_entity_poly.type
_entity_poly.pdbx_seq_one_letter_code
_entity_poly.pdbx_strand_id
1 'polypeptide(L)'
;MKPFILLAIVFIAGCVASSELPPLAASEEGGTGPSGESTPDTTQDVDSINETEAEEPLSYEETVWKERVDAALEPASCPALRKKTYPEGYYKGPLIDTHLHIPSIPTSPPGEEDEEEDQFPRLGVNVKVADVVCTLKHENTKSAFVFFPVSRDEYEISVEVVNRTMRTYDVFVPFIMPPDDDGSPTGYPTVDADKLEKMIGVYPELFEGYGEIGLYERRGGAAELPPDSERLTNIYPIVREHELAVYFHPGEDQEESLERVLDAYPDVNFIVHGEQIEDEIAGLMSRHDNVYFTVNDLYGDQYLLHPGEDVDSFLAATDEYEPLLEKDLGTWKSRIEAHPDQFVWGTDRGGIAVWTFDKAVGERLNDYGRAFIGRLNPDVQEKFAYRNAERIVEGR
;
A
#
# COMPACT_ATOMS: atom_id res chain seq x y z
N MET A 1 -15.34 11.56 41.80
CA MET A 1 -16.54 12.42 41.78
C MET A 1 -16.18 13.80 41.22
N LYS A 2 -16.38 13.98 39.92
CA LYS A 2 -16.45 15.25 39.20
C LYS A 2 -17.54 15.09 38.12
N PRO A 3 -18.30 16.15 37.79
CA PRO A 3 -19.69 16.00 37.34
C PRO A 3 -19.84 15.91 35.82
N PHE A 4 -20.86 15.15 35.41
CA PHE A 4 -21.47 15.14 34.09
C PHE A 4 -22.16 16.48 33.80
N ILE A 5 -21.93 17.06 32.63
CA ILE A 5 -22.78 18.09 32.05
C ILE A 5 -23.39 17.50 30.77
N LEU A 6 -24.69 17.24 30.87
CA LEU A 6 -25.58 16.81 29.81
C LEU A 6 -26.02 18.07 29.04
N LEU A 7 -25.77 18.15 27.73
CA LEU A 7 -26.38 19.17 26.88
C LEU A 7 -27.27 18.50 25.84
N ALA A 8 -28.57 18.80 25.94
CA ALA A 8 -29.62 18.26 25.10
C ALA A 8 -29.58 18.86 23.69
N ILE A 9 -29.68 18.00 22.67
CA ILE A 9 -29.86 18.37 21.27
C ILE A 9 -31.36 18.39 20.95
N VAL A 10 -31.81 19.50 20.38
CA VAL A 10 -33.17 19.74 19.87
C VAL A 10 -33.25 19.24 18.43
N PHE A 11 -34.14 18.30 18.16
CA PHE A 11 -34.53 17.89 16.81
C PHE A 11 -35.46 18.93 16.18
N ILE A 12 -35.15 19.38 14.95
CA ILE A 12 -36.13 19.99 14.05
C ILE A 12 -36.12 19.21 12.74
N ALA A 13 -37.24 18.55 12.47
CA ALA A 13 -37.55 17.89 11.21
C ALA A 13 -37.95 18.92 10.14
N GLY A 14 -37.57 18.65 8.89
CA GLY A 14 -38.05 19.38 7.72
C GLY A 14 -37.87 18.54 6.45
N CYS A 15 -38.98 17.97 5.97
CA CYS A 15 -39.11 17.31 4.67
C CYS A 15 -38.79 18.26 3.49
N VAL A 16 -38.47 17.73 2.30
CA VAL A 16 -39.30 17.78 1.07
C VAL A 16 -38.62 16.97 -0.05
N ALA A 17 -39.47 16.42 -0.92
CA ALA A 17 -39.29 15.36 -1.90
C ALA A 17 -38.67 15.76 -3.27
N SER A 18 -38.16 14.70 -3.93
CA SER A 18 -38.28 14.27 -5.34
C SER A 18 -38.34 15.26 -6.52
N SER A 19 -37.52 14.97 -7.55
CA SER A 19 -37.90 14.93 -8.98
C SER A 19 -36.82 14.17 -9.76
N GLU A 20 -37.09 12.94 -10.23
CA GLU A 20 -37.49 12.59 -11.60
C GLU A 20 -36.38 12.73 -12.68
N LEU A 21 -35.88 11.57 -13.13
CA LEU A 21 -35.03 11.37 -14.31
C LEU A 21 -35.91 11.11 -15.55
N PRO A 22 -35.53 11.58 -16.75
CA PRO A 22 -36.05 11.07 -18.01
C PRO A 22 -35.12 10.00 -18.65
N PRO A 23 -35.66 9.07 -19.47
CA PRO A 23 -34.91 7.93 -20.01
C PRO A 23 -34.41 8.12 -21.45
N LEU A 24 -33.32 7.39 -21.74
CA LEU A 24 -32.94 6.62 -22.95
C LEU A 24 -33.26 7.15 -24.36
N ALA A 25 -32.22 7.16 -25.20
CA ALA A 25 -32.36 6.88 -26.63
C ALA A 25 -31.19 6.00 -27.12
N ALA A 26 -31.55 4.82 -27.64
CA ALA A 26 -30.72 3.95 -28.44
C ALA A 26 -30.84 4.34 -29.93
N SER A 27 -29.81 4.08 -30.73
CA SER A 27 -29.95 3.91 -32.17
C SER A 27 -28.98 2.84 -32.69
N GLU A 28 -29.58 1.88 -33.36
CA GLU A 28 -29.00 0.72 -34.03
C GLU A 28 -28.46 1.04 -35.45
N GLU A 29 -27.73 0.05 -35.98
CA GLU A 29 -27.52 -0.30 -37.41
C GLU A 29 -26.70 0.66 -38.29
N GLY A 30 -25.81 0.23 -39.18
CA GLY A 30 -25.53 -1.05 -39.83
C GLY A 30 -24.93 -0.73 -41.21
N GLY A 31 -24.09 -1.60 -41.79
CA GLY A 31 -23.68 -1.43 -43.21
C GLY A 31 -22.39 -2.11 -43.65
N THR A 32 -22.55 -3.23 -44.35
CA THR A 32 -21.51 -4.09 -44.94
C THR A 32 -21.21 -3.78 -46.43
N GLY A 33 -19.92 -3.67 -46.79
CA GLY A 33 -19.24 -4.13 -48.03
C GLY A 33 -19.52 -3.42 -49.39
N PRO A 34 -18.87 -3.83 -50.51
CA PRO A 34 -17.49 -4.32 -50.70
C PRO A 34 -16.77 -3.72 -51.96
N SER A 35 -15.46 -4.03 -52.08
CA SER A 35 -14.64 -4.25 -53.29
C SER A 35 -14.57 -3.20 -54.42
N GLY A 36 -13.34 -2.79 -54.77
CA GLY A 36 -13.04 -2.11 -56.04
C GLY A 36 -11.53 -1.88 -56.25
N GLU A 37 -10.92 -2.78 -57.00
CA GLU A 37 -9.52 -2.82 -57.42
C GLU A 37 -9.29 -1.89 -58.63
N SER A 38 -8.30 -0.98 -58.58
CA SER A 38 -7.61 -0.46 -59.77
C SER A 38 -6.35 0.32 -59.39
N THR A 39 -5.20 -0.23 -59.78
CA THR A 39 -3.90 0.45 -59.86
C THR A 39 -3.88 1.45 -61.02
N PRO A 40 -3.14 2.56 -60.86
CA PRO A 40 -2.11 2.86 -61.85
C PRO A 40 -0.77 3.23 -61.23
N ASP A 41 0.26 2.70 -61.90
CA ASP A 41 1.67 3.01 -61.85
C ASP A 41 1.93 4.52 -61.93
N THR A 42 2.61 5.08 -60.92
CA THR A 42 3.34 6.35 -61.06
C THR A 42 4.53 6.33 -60.11
N THR A 43 5.71 6.16 -60.69
CA THR A 43 7.01 6.45 -60.09
C THR A 43 7.07 7.92 -59.68
N GLN A 44 6.99 8.17 -58.37
CA GLN A 44 7.36 9.45 -57.75
C GLN A 44 8.30 9.19 -56.57
N ASP A 45 9.49 9.77 -56.71
CA ASP A 45 10.41 10.26 -55.69
C ASP A 45 10.19 9.77 -54.25
N VAL A 46 11.03 8.81 -53.85
CA VAL A 46 11.28 8.45 -52.45
C VAL A 46 12.30 9.45 -51.91
N ASP A 47 11.84 10.63 -51.53
CA ASP A 47 12.57 11.55 -50.65
C ASP A 47 11.54 12.46 -49.96
N SER A 48 11.64 12.60 -48.63
CA SER A 48 10.65 13.18 -47.69
C SER A 48 9.45 12.25 -47.45
N ILE A 49 9.08 11.88 -46.23
CA ILE A 49 8.91 12.70 -45.03
C ILE A 49 9.29 11.83 -43.83
N ASN A 50 10.45 12.09 -43.22
CA ASN A 50 10.70 11.74 -41.83
C ASN A 50 10.58 13.06 -41.06
N GLU A 51 9.37 13.61 -41.05
CA GLU A 51 8.99 14.62 -40.08
C GLU A 51 8.85 13.88 -38.77
N THR A 52 9.94 13.84 -38.01
CA THR A 52 9.84 13.70 -36.56
C THR A 52 8.92 14.83 -36.13
N GLU A 53 7.65 14.52 -35.83
CA GLU A 53 6.74 15.47 -35.18
C GLU A 53 7.51 16.03 -33.98
N ALA A 54 7.82 17.32 -34.03
CA ALA A 54 8.48 17.99 -32.93
C ALA A 54 7.49 17.97 -31.77
N GLU A 55 7.79 17.19 -30.74
CA GLU A 55 6.99 17.16 -29.51
C GLU A 55 6.77 18.60 -29.04
N GLU A 56 5.50 18.96 -28.83
CA GLU A 56 5.18 20.28 -28.30
C GLU A 56 5.89 20.47 -26.96
N PRO A 57 6.44 21.67 -26.69
CA PRO A 57 7.11 21.92 -25.43
C PRO A 57 6.11 21.78 -24.28
N LEU A 58 6.50 21.04 -23.24
CA LEU A 58 5.72 20.91 -22.01
C LEU A 58 5.38 22.29 -21.43
N SER A 59 4.20 22.40 -20.85
CA SER A 59 3.83 23.50 -19.99
C SER A 59 4.74 23.56 -18.75
N TYR A 60 4.71 24.70 -18.05
CA TYR A 60 5.44 24.86 -16.79
C TYR A 60 5.03 23.80 -15.76
N GLU A 61 3.73 23.56 -15.62
CA GLU A 61 3.19 22.58 -14.69
C GLU A 61 3.65 21.16 -15.03
N GLU A 62 3.52 20.74 -16.30
CA GLU A 62 4.01 19.44 -16.76
C GLU A 62 5.52 19.28 -16.54
N THR A 63 6.28 20.35 -16.72
CA THR A 63 7.73 20.35 -16.45
C THR A 63 8.03 20.10 -14.98
N VAL A 64 7.35 20.81 -14.06
CA VAL A 64 7.55 20.64 -12.62
C VAL A 64 7.17 19.24 -12.17
N TRP A 65 6.04 18.71 -12.65
CA TRP A 65 5.64 17.34 -12.33
C TRP A 65 6.63 16.31 -12.86
N LYS A 66 7.10 16.48 -14.10
CA LYS A 66 8.13 15.63 -14.68
C LYS A 66 9.40 15.64 -13.83
N GLU A 67 9.85 16.81 -13.38
CA GLU A 67 11.04 16.95 -12.53
C GLU A 67 10.87 16.23 -11.19
N ARG A 68 9.69 16.32 -10.54
CA ARG A 68 9.39 15.60 -9.30
C ARG A 68 9.43 14.09 -9.48
N VAL A 69 8.83 13.57 -10.55
CA VAL A 69 8.88 12.14 -10.89
C VAL A 69 10.32 11.70 -11.18
N ASP A 70 11.08 12.50 -11.94
CA ASP A 70 12.48 12.19 -12.23
C ASP A 70 13.35 12.19 -10.97
N ALA A 71 13.11 13.12 -10.02
CA ALA A 71 13.83 13.18 -8.75
C ALA A 71 13.53 11.95 -7.86
N ALA A 72 12.28 11.49 -7.82
CA ALA A 72 11.87 10.29 -7.08
C ALA A 72 12.63 9.03 -7.52
N LEU A 73 12.93 8.94 -8.83
CA LEU A 73 13.60 7.83 -9.49
C LEU A 73 15.10 8.07 -9.73
N GLU A 74 15.64 9.18 -9.22
CA GLU A 74 17.06 9.48 -9.41
C GLU A 74 17.90 8.33 -8.81
N PRO A 75 18.89 7.80 -9.55
CA PRO A 75 19.74 6.74 -9.03
C PRO A 75 20.44 7.17 -7.73
N ALA A 76 20.42 6.29 -6.73
CA ALA A 76 21.21 6.45 -5.51
C ALA A 76 22.42 5.52 -5.52
N SER A 77 23.50 5.96 -4.88
CA SER A 77 24.67 5.11 -4.67
C SER A 77 24.34 4.03 -3.65
N CYS A 78 24.30 2.77 -4.07
CA CYS A 78 24.14 1.65 -3.16
C CYS A 78 25.50 1.01 -2.85
N PRO A 79 25.97 1.03 -1.58
CA PRO A 79 27.24 0.41 -1.21
C PRO A 79 27.28 -1.08 -1.55
N ALA A 80 28.49 -1.61 -1.73
CA ALA A 80 28.69 -3.03 -2.01
C ALA A 80 28.02 -3.91 -0.96
N LEU A 81 27.22 -4.87 -1.44
CA LEU A 81 26.53 -5.82 -0.58
C LEU A 81 27.53 -6.69 0.16
N ARG A 82 27.34 -6.82 1.48
CA ARG A 82 28.08 -7.79 2.28
C ARG A 82 27.32 -9.09 2.25
N LYS A 83 28.03 -10.21 2.07
CA LYS A 83 27.40 -11.53 2.24
C LYS A 83 26.99 -11.66 3.71
N LYS A 84 25.68 -11.61 3.96
CA LYS A 84 25.11 -11.83 5.29
C LYS A 84 25.30 -13.29 5.71
N THR A 85 25.67 -13.48 6.96
CA THR A 85 25.70 -14.79 7.62
C THR A 85 24.90 -14.67 8.89
N TYR A 86 23.87 -15.51 9.02
CA TYR A 86 23.00 -15.49 10.20
C TYR A 86 23.47 -16.50 11.25
N PRO A 87 23.32 -16.19 12.56
CA PRO A 87 23.62 -17.13 13.64
C PRO A 87 22.86 -18.46 13.53
N GLU A 88 23.26 -19.43 14.35
CA GLU A 88 22.48 -20.65 14.53
C GLU A 88 21.10 -20.32 15.13
N GLY A 89 20.07 -21.04 14.70
CA GLY A 89 18.68 -20.80 15.13
C GLY A 89 17.97 -19.65 14.41
N TYR A 90 18.66 -18.83 13.60
CA TYR A 90 18.01 -17.84 12.73
C TYR A 90 17.48 -18.51 11.46
N TYR A 91 16.38 -17.98 10.93
CA TYR A 91 15.87 -18.35 9.61
C TYR A 91 16.78 -17.78 8.49
N LYS A 92 17.17 -18.66 7.57
CA LYS A 92 18.19 -18.38 6.53
C LYS A 92 17.61 -18.28 5.12
N GLY A 93 16.31 -18.53 4.96
CA GLY A 93 15.64 -18.51 3.66
C GLY A 93 15.24 -17.10 3.20
N PRO A 94 14.48 -17.01 2.09
CA PRO A 94 13.94 -15.76 1.58
C PRO A 94 12.94 -15.12 2.54
N LEU A 95 12.88 -13.78 2.56
CA LEU A 95 11.86 -13.00 3.24
C LEU A 95 11.12 -12.11 2.24
N ILE A 96 9.82 -11.95 2.40
CA ILE A 96 9.02 -10.90 1.75
C ILE A 96 8.44 -10.01 2.85
N ASP A 97 8.77 -8.72 2.81
CA ASP A 97 8.23 -7.73 3.72
C ASP A 97 6.83 -7.31 3.25
N THR A 98 5.77 -7.77 3.92
CA THR A 98 4.40 -7.51 3.45
C THR A 98 3.84 -6.17 3.89
N HIS A 99 4.64 -5.32 4.52
CA HIS A 99 4.20 -3.99 4.95
C HIS A 99 5.32 -2.97 4.88
N LEU A 100 5.44 -2.25 3.76
CA LEU A 100 6.42 -1.19 3.55
C LEU A 100 5.78 0.03 2.88
N HIS A 101 5.90 1.20 3.51
CA HIS A 101 5.39 2.45 2.96
C HIS A 101 6.40 3.12 2.05
N ILE A 102 5.94 3.56 0.88
CA ILE A 102 6.70 4.48 0.02
C ILE A 102 6.24 5.91 0.31
N PRO A 103 7.16 6.87 0.49
CA PRO A 103 6.76 8.25 0.73
C PRO A 103 6.02 8.86 -0.47
N SER A 104 5.18 9.86 -0.22
CA SER A 104 4.56 10.62 -1.30
C SER A 104 5.60 11.50 -1.99
N ILE A 105 5.42 11.75 -3.30
CA ILE A 105 6.07 12.88 -3.94
C ILE A 105 5.49 14.20 -3.40
N PRO A 106 6.21 15.33 -3.49
CA PRO A 106 5.63 16.65 -3.22
C PRO A 106 4.37 16.88 -4.05
N THR A 107 3.24 17.13 -3.39
CA THR A 107 1.93 17.36 -4.04
C THR A 107 1.53 18.82 -4.06
N SER A 108 2.28 19.72 -3.43
CA SER A 108 1.97 21.17 -3.49
C SER A 108 1.90 21.67 -4.92
N PRO A 109 0.96 22.58 -5.26
CA PRO A 109 0.87 23.17 -6.58
C PRO A 109 2.21 23.77 -7.05
N PRO A 110 2.55 23.70 -8.35
CA PRO A 110 3.76 24.32 -8.87
C PRO A 110 3.87 25.81 -8.51
N GLY A 111 4.90 26.17 -7.74
CA GLY A 111 5.16 27.54 -7.28
C GLY A 111 4.76 27.80 -5.82
N GLU A 112 4.21 26.81 -5.12
CA GLU A 112 3.98 26.84 -3.68
C GLU A 112 5.02 25.96 -2.96
N GLU A 113 5.49 26.41 -1.79
CA GLU A 113 6.41 25.65 -0.94
C GLU A 113 5.60 24.68 -0.06
N ASP A 114 6.06 23.43 0.07
CA ASP A 114 5.48 22.49 1.03
C ASP A 114 5.96 22.89 2.43
N GLU A 115 5.11 23.49 3.26
CA GLU A 115 5.51 24.03 4.57
C GLU A 115 5.94 22.95 5.61
N GLU A 116 5.86 21.65 5.28
CA GLU A 116 6.11 20.51 6.18
C GLU A 116 7.41 19.71 5.88
N GLU A 117 8.40 20.33 5.25
CA GLU A 117 9.47 19.65 4.50
C GLU A 117 10.50 18.80 5.29
N ASP A 118 10.79 19.08 6.57
CA ASP A 118 12.03 18.55 7.18
C ASP A 118 11.88 17.27 8.02
N GLN A 119 10.67 16.91 8.48
CA GLN A 119 10.50 15.78 9.41
C GLN A 119 9.93 14.51 8.78
N PHE A 120 9.08 14.65 7.75
CA PHE A 120 8.43 13.52 7.11
C PHE A 120 9.19 13.07 5.86
N PRO A 121 9.17 11.77 5.55
CA PRO A 121 9.77 11.30 4.32
C PRO A 121 8.97 11.81 3.11
N ARG A 122 9.70 12.24 2.08
CA ARG A 122 9.19 12.79 0.82
C ARG A 122 10.03 12.25 -0.34
N LEU A 123 9.34 11.60 -1.27
CA LEU A 123 9.97 10.90 -2.38
C LEU A 123 10.52 11.90 -3.41
N GLY A 124 11.79 11.77 -3.74
CA GLY A 124 12.52 12.70 -4.60
C GLY A 124 13.09 13.93 -3.88
N VAL A 125 12.82 14.09 -2.58
CA VAL A 125 13.38 15.19 -1.77
C VAL A 125 14.43 14.65 -0.79
N ASN A 126 14.00 13.85 0.19
CA ASN A 126 14.88 13.30 1.24
C ASN A 126 14.96 11.76 1.22
N VAL A 127 14.13 11.10 0.40
CA VAL A 127 14.16 9.65 0.13
C VAL A 127 13.97 9.43 -1.37
N LYS A 128 14.73 8.52 -1.99
CA LYS A 128 14.52 8.08 -3.37
C LYS A 128 14.10 6.61 -3.41
N VAL A 129 13.44 6.18 -4.48
CA VAL A 129 13.10 4.76 -4.68
C VAL A 129 14.37 3.88 -4.62
N ALA A 130 15.48 4.38 -5.19
CA ALA A 130 16.77 3.70 -5.17
C ALA A 130 17.34 3.50 -3.74
N ASP A 131 17.02 4.40 -2.79
CA ASP A 131 17.43 4.26 -1.39
C ASP A 131 16.69 3.08 -0.74
N VAL A 132 15.37 3.02 -0.93
CA VAL A 132 14.52 1.91 -0.44
C VAL A 132 14.99 0.57 -0.99
N VAL A 133 15.21 0.49 -2.31
CA VAL A 133 15.75 -0.70 -2.97
C VAL A 133 17.13 -1.09 -2.42
N CYS A 134 17.98 -0.10 -2.14
CA CYS A 134 19.29 -0.37 -1.56
C CYS A 134 19.16 -1.01 -0.16
N THR A 135 18.29 -0.46 0.68
CA THR A 135 18.02 -0.98 2.02
C THR A 135 17.50 -2.42 1.98
N LEU A 136 16.51 -2.74 1.15
CA LEU A 136 16.03 -4.11 0.94
C LEU A 136 17.12 -5.09 0.47
N LYS A 137 18.05 -4.64 -0.38
CA LYS A 137 19.18 -5.45 -0.83
C LYS A 137 20.19 -5.75 0.28
N HIS A 138 20.48 -4.78 1.16
CA HIS A 138 21.40 -4.99 2.29
C HIS A 138 20.81 -5.89 3.37
N GLU A 139 19.49 -5.86 3.52
CA GLU A 139 18.72 -6.79 4.36
C GLU A 139 18.67 -8.22 3.83
N ASN A 140 18.93 -8.41 2.53
CA ASN A 140 18.65 -9.67 1.85
C ASN A 140 17.15 -10.03 1.94
N THR A 141 16.29 -9.03 1.76
CA THR A 141 14.84 -9.15 1.57
C THR A 141 14.58 -9.37 0.08
N LYS A 142 13.78 -10.40 -0.27
CA LYS A 142 13.52 -10.82 -1.66
C LYS A 142 12.61 -9.83 -2.38
N SER A 143 11.52 -9.45 -1.74
CA SER A 143 10.49 -8.56 -2.27
C SER A 143 9.78 -7.85 -1.12
N ALA A 144 9.02 -6.81 -1.42
CA ALA A 144 8.16 -6.14 -0.44
C ALA A 144 6.80 -5.75 -1.05
N PHE A 145 5.73 -5.90 -0.27
CA PHE A 145 4.45 -5.25 -0.57
C PHE A 145 4.63 -3.78 -0.21
N VAL A 146 4.46 -2.92 -1.21
CA VAL A 146 4.76 -1.50 -1.09
C VAL A 146 3.54 -0.65 -1.32
N PHE A 147 3.25 0.19 -0.34
CA PHE A 147 2.11 1.10 -0.36
C PHE A 147 2.53 2.42 -0.97
N PHE A 148 2.06 2.66 -2.21
CA PHE A 148 2.32 3.90 -2.93
C PHE A 148 1.16 4.88 -2.70
N PRO A 149 1.42 6.08 -2.15
CA PRO A 149 0.42 7.13 -2.08
C PRO A 149 -0.05 7.53 -3.48
N VAL A 150 -1.34 7.31 -3.75
CA VAL A 150 -2.00 7.77 -4.99
C VAL A 150 -3.04 8.82 -4.61
N SER A 151 -2.68 10.09 -4.80
CA SER A 151 -3.56 11.20 -4.44
C SER A 151 -4.81 11.21 -5.32
N ARG A 152 -5.91 11.71 -4.77
CA ARG A 152 -7.20 11.78 -5.48
C ARG A 152 -7.16 12.68 -6.72
N ASP A 153 -6.46 13.80 -6.66
CA ASP A 153 -6.51 14.83 -7.70
C ASP A 153 -5.35 14.71 -8.70
N GLU A 154 -4.19 14.22 -8.29
CA GLU A 154 -3.00 14.02 -9.12
C GLU A 154 -2.67 12.54 -9.37
N TYR A 155 -3.68 11.67 -9.36
CA TYR A 155 -3.48 10.22 -9.45
C TYR A 155 -2.66 9.78 -10.66
N GLU A 156 -2.78 10.43 -11.82
CA GLU A 156 -2.02 10.07 -13.02
C GLU A 156 -0.51 10.20 -12.81
N ILE A 157 -0.09 11.23 -12.08
CA ILE A 157 1.32 11.49 -11.77
C ILE A 157 1.82 10.47 -10.74
N SER A 158 1.04 10.22 -9.67
CA SER A 158 1.37 9.18 -8.68
C SER A 158 1.49 7.80 -9.33
N VAL A 159 0.55 7.43 -10.18
CA VAL A 159 0.55 6.15 -10.89
C VAL A 159 1.73 6.04 -11.86
N GLU A 160 2.16 7.14 -12.49
CA GLU A 160 3.36 7.14 -13.33
C GLU A 160 4.65 6.90 -12.52
N VAL A 161 4.75 7.40 -11.28
CA VAL A 161 5.86 7.05 -10.37
C VAL A 161 5.89 5.54 -10.13
N VAL A 162 4.73 4.92 -9.87
CA VAL A 162 4.64 3.46 -9.66
C VAL A 162 5.05 2.71 -10.92
N ASN A 163 4.49 3.05 -12.08
CA ASN A 163 4.81 2.40 -13.36
C ASN A 163 6.31 2.46 -13.68
N ARG A 164 6.95 3.62 -13.54
CA ARG A 164 8.39 3.76 -13.76
C ARG A 164 9.22 3.00 -12.73
N THR A 165 8.76 2.96 -11.48
CA THR A 165 9.38 2.15 -10.42
C THR A 165 9.36 0.67 -10.78
N MET A 166 8.19 0.14 -11.14
CA MET A 166 8.00 -1.28 -11.49
C MET A 166 8.73 -1.69 -12.77
N ARG A 167 8.93 -0.79 -13.72
CA ARG A 167 9.77 -1.04 -14.91
C ARG A 167 11.27 -1.09 -14.59
N THR A 168 11.68 -0.47 -13.49
CA THR A 168 13.09 -0.31 -13.11
C THR A 168 13.52 -1.35 -12.07
N TYR A 169 12.62 -1.73 -11.16
CA TYR A 169 12.90 -2.56 -10.01
C TYR A 169 11.88 -3.71 -9.90
N ASP A 170 12.38 -4.92 -9.70
CA ASP A 170 11.63 -6.18 -9.62
C ASP A 170 11.43 -6.68 -8.18
N VAL A 171 11.69 -5.81 -7.18
CA VAL A 171 11.67 -6.14 -5.75
C VAL A 171 10.39 -5.70 -5.03
N PHE A 172 9.39 -5.23 -5.78
CA PHE A 172 8.19 -4.61 -5.24
C PHE A 172 6.94 -5.32 -5.71
N VAL A 173 5.91 -5.31 -4.87
CA VAL A 173 4.54 -5.72 -5.14
C VAL A 173 3.68 -4.48 -4.86
N PRO A 174 3.23 -3.77 -5.90
CA PRO A 174 2.65 -2.43 -5.74
C PRO A 174 1.20 -2.47 -5.26
N PHE A 175 0.93 -1.74 -4.18
CA PHE A 175 -0.40 -1.45 -3.68
C PHE A 175 -0.74 0.02 -3.88
N ILE A 176 -1.97 0.31 -4.31
CA ILE A 176 -2.53 1.67 -4.32
C ILE A 176 -2.90 2.02 -2.88
N MET A 177 -2.23 2.98 -2.27
CA MET A 177 -2.61 3.56 -0.98
C MET A 177 -3.27 4.92 -1.23
N PRO A 178 -4.61 5.05 -1.12
CA PRO A 178 -5.31 6.26 -1.53
C PRO A 178 -5.67 7.17 -0.33
N PRO A 179 -4.86 8.17 0.04
CA PRO A 179 -5.32 9.17 1.00
C PRO A 179 -6.42 10.04 0.35
N ASP A 180 -7.69 9.94 0.80
CA ASP A 180 -8.81 10.81 0.37
C ASP A 180 -9.11 11.88 1.43
N ASP A 181 -8.13 12.76 1.69
CA ASP A 181 -8.23 13.85 2.67
C ASP A 181 -8.57 13.34 4.10
N ASP A 182 -7.96 12.23 4.52
CA ASP A 182 -8.24 11.59 5.81
C ASP A 182 -7.83 12.44 7.04
N GLY A 183 -7.03 13.48 6.83
CA GLY A 183 -6.73 14.53 7.80
C GLY A 183 -7.91 15.50 8.04
N SER A 184 -8.97 15.46 7.25
CA SER A 184 -10.13 16.33 7.33
C SER A 184 -11.33 15.65 7.98
N PRO A 185 -12.10 16.33 8.87
CA PRO A 185 -13.33 15.80 9.46
C PRO A 185 -14.42 15.36 8.48
N THR A 186 -14.32 15.81 7.22
CA THR A 186 -15.26 15.47 6.15
C THR A 186 -14.65 14.59 5.07
N GLY A 187 -13.38 14.19 5.23
CA GLY A 187 -12.68 13.32 4.30
C GLY A 187 -12.90 11.84 4.59
N TYR A 188 -12.16 11.00 3.88
CA TYR A 188 -12.20 9.55 3.99
C TYR A 188 -10.78 8.96 3.93
N PRO A 189 -10.53 7.81 4.56
CA PRO A 189 -9.24 7.12 4.41
C PRO A 189 -9.04 6.48 3.04
N THR A 190 -10.03 6.62 2.13
CA THR A 190 -10.02 6.00 0.82
C THR A 190 -10.93 6.72 -0.17
N VAL A 191 -10.63 6.62 -1.46
CA VAL A 191 -11.41 7.23 -2.56
C VAL A 191 -12.75 6.52 -2.79
N ASP A 192 -13.59 7.04 -3.70
CA ASP A 192 -14.78 6.35 -4.17
C ASP A 192 -14.47 5.36 -5.32
N ALA A 193 -15.46 4.53 -5.66
CA ALA A 193 -15.36 3.51 -6.70
C ALA A 193 -14.99 4.10 -8.07
N ASP A 194 -15.66 5.18 -8.50
CA ASP A 194 -15.39 5.83 -9.79
C ASP A 194 -13.95 6.35 -9.89
N LYS A 195 -13.40 6.84 -8.77
CA LYS A 195 -12.03 7.31 -8.71
C LYS A 195 -11.03 6.15 -8.69
N LEU A 196 -11.30 5.08 -7.95
CA LEU A 196 -10.45 3.88 -7.98
C LEU A 196 -10.35 3.30 -9.39
N GLU A 197 -11.49 3.19 -10.10
CA GLU A 197 -11.51 2.69 -11.48
C GLU A 197 -10.61 3.54 -12.40
N LYS A 198 -10.62 4.87 -12.22
CA LYS A 198 -9.73 5.77 -12.98
C LYS A 198 -8.26 5.57 -12.63
N MET A 199 -7.92 5.35 -11.36
CA MET A 199 -6.55 5.10 -10.92
C MET A 199 -6.00 3.81 -11.55
N ILE A 200 -6.78 2.73 -11.52
CA ILE A 200 -6.42 1.45 -12.15
C ILE A 200 -6.35 1.60 -13.67
N GLY A 201 -7.31 2.31 -14.26
CA GLY A 201 -7.42 2.50 -15.71
C GLY A 201 -6.23 3.19 -16.38
N VAL A 202 -5.34 3.87 -15.62
CA VAL A 202 -4.10 4.44 -16.19
C VAL A 202 -3.18 3.32 -16.68
N TYR A 203 -2.98 2.27 -15.86
CA TYR A 203 -2.21 1.07 -16.20
C TYR A 203 -2.90 -0.17 -15.58
N PRO A 204 -3.82 -0.85 -16.29
CA PRO A 204 -4.74 -1.84 -15.70
C PRO A 204 -4.09 -3.02 -14.97
N GLU A 205 -2.91 -3.46 -15.39
CA GLU A 205 -2.22 -4.63 -14.80
C GLU A 205 -1.08 -4.22 -13.85
N LEU A 206 -1.00 -2.94 -13.47
CA LEU A 206 0.13 -2.43 -12.69
C LEU A 206 0.09 -2.86 -11.22
N PHE A 207 -1.09 -2.92 -10.62
CA PHE A 207 -1.26 -3.07 -9.18
C PHE A 207 -1.62 -4.50 -8.79
N GLU A 208 -1.17 -4.89 -7.60
CA GLU A 208 -1.38 -6.20 -6.99
C GLU A 208 -2.37 -6.10 -5.82
N GLY A 209 -2.59 -4.90 -5.29
CA GLY A 209 -3.54 -4.67 -4.22
C GLY A 209 -3.94 -3.23 -4.00
N TYR A 210 -4.88 -3.07 -3.07
CA TYR A 210 -5.54 -1.82 -2.71
C TYR A 210 -5.51 -1.63 -1.20
N GLY A 211 -4.89 -0.54 -0.76
CA GLY A 211 -4.60 -0.21 0.63
C GLY A 211 -3.14 0.19 0.81
N GLU A 212 -2.64 0.36 2.02
CA GLU A 212 -3.34 0.26 3.29
C GLU A 212 -4.45 1.31 3.43
N ILE A 213 -5.63 0.90 3.92
CA ILE A 213 -6.69 1.84 4.32
C ILE A 213 -6.81 1.79 5.85
N GLY A 214 -6.55 2.93 6.50
CA GLY A 214 -6.78 3.12 7.93
C GLY A 214 -8.26 3.33 8.22
N LEU A 215 -8.93 2.31 8.78
CA LEU A 215 -10.37 2.32 9.03
C LEU A 215 -10.76 2.90 10.39
N TYR A 216 -9.78 3.32 11.19
CA TYR A 216 -9.95 3.97 12.49
C TYR A 216 -10.22 5.47 12.37
N GLU A 217 -10.80 6.05 13.42
CA GLU A 217 -10.98 7.51 13.52
C GLU A 217 -9.63 8.23 13.56
N ARG A 218 -9.44 9.20 12.66
CA ARG A 218 -8.27 10.09 12.67
C ARG A 218 -8.52 11.24 13.65
N ARG A 219 -7.55 11.50 14.53
CA ARG A 219 -7.68 12.61 15.51
C ARG A 219 -7.81 13.96 14.80
N GLY A 220 -9.03 14.51 14.79
CA GLY A 220 -9.33 15.77 14.11
C GLY A 220 -9.48 15.64 12.60
N GLY A 221 -9.45 14.41 12.07
CA GLY A 221 -9.65 14.08 10.66
C GLY A 221 -10.89 13.21 10.47
N ALA A 222 -10.82 12.32 9.47
CA ALA A 222 -11.94 11.47 9.07
C ALA A 222 -12.47 10.60 10.22
N ALA A 223 -13.77 10.38 10.21
CA ALA A 223 -14.42 9.41 11.10
C ALA A 223 -13.97 7.99 10.76
N GLU A 224 -14.17 7.07 11.72
CA GLU A 224 -14.00 5.64 11.45
C GLU A 224 -14.84 5.19 10.24
N LEU A 225 -14.30 4.23 9.49
CA LEU A 225 -14.94 3.68 8.30
C LEU A 225 -15.05 2.17 8.42
N PRO A 226 -16.20 1.61 8.84
CA PRO A 226 -16.37 0.16 8.94
C PRO A 226 -16.12 -0.55 7.60
N PRO A 227 -15.50 -1.74 7.59
CA PRO A 227 -15.27 -2.54 6.39
C PRO A 227 -16.51 -2.71 5.50
N ASP A 228 -17.70 -2.89 6.09
CA ASP A 228 -18.96 -3.08 5.35
C ASP A 228 -19.71 -1.77 5.04
N SER A 229 -19.05 -0.62 5.15
CA SER A 229 -19.62 0.68 4.79
C SER A 229 -20.03 0.75 3.31
N GLU A 230 -20.99 1.63 2.99
CA GLU A 230 -21.43 1.85 1.60
C GLU A 230 -20.27 2.23 0.67
N ARG A 231 -19.31 3.02 1.17
CA ARG A 231 -18.13 3.42 0.39
C ARG A 231 -17.28 2.20 -0.03
N LEU A 232 -16.93 1.33 0.92
CA LEU A 232 -16.11 0.15 0.65
C LEU A 232 -16.87 -0.94 -0.12
N THR A 233 -18.15 -1.14 0.18
CA THR A 233 -18.98 -2.12 -0.56
C THR A 233 -19.17 -1.76 -2.03
N ASN A 234 -19.09 -0.47 -2.40
CA ASN A 234 -19.02 -0.03 -3.79
C ASN A 234 -17.64 -0.24 -4.45
N ILE A 235 -16.57 -0.36 -3.66
CA ILE A 235 -15.19 -0.58 -4.14
C ILE A 235 -14.90 -2.05 -4.40
N TYR A 236 -15.39 -2.96 -3.55
CA TYR A 236 -15.07 -4.39 -3.66
C TYR A 236 -15.38 -5.02 -5.04
N PRO A 237 -16.44 -4.63 -5.77
CA PRO A 237 -16.64 -5.11 -7.14
C PRO A 237 -15.48 -4.77 -8.08
N ILE A 238 -14.89 -3.57 -7.96
CA ILE A 238 -13.74 -3.13 -8.77
C ILE A 238 -12.50 -3.92 -8.37
N VAL A 239 -12.22 -3.99 -7.06
CA VAL A 239 -11.11 -4.79 -6.52
C VAL A 239 -11.16 -6.23 -7.04
N ARG A 240 -12.35 -6.83 -7.01
CA ARG A 240 -12.59 -8.20 -7.49
C ARG A 240 -12.40 -8.32 -9.00
N GLU A 241 -12.89 -7.36 -9.78
CA GLU A 241 -12.75 -7.33 -11.25
C GLU A 241 -11.28 -7.27 -11.69
N HIS A 242 -10.46 -6.53 -10.93
CA HIS A 242 -9.02 -6.37 -11.19
C HIS A 242 -8.14 -7.31 -10.35
N GLU A 243 -8.73 -8.30 -9.69
CA GLU A 243 -8.02 -9.34 -8.93
C GLU A 243 -7.03 -8.78 -7.88
N LEU A 244 -7.41 -7.66 -7.26
CA LEU A 244 -6.58 -6.97 -6.26
C LEU A 244 -6.79 -7.57 -4.87
N ALA A 245 -5.71 -7.75 -4.11
CA ALA A 245 -5.80 -7.96 -2.67
C ALA A 245 -6.22 -6.66 -1.97
N VAL A 246 -6.93 -6.75 -0.84
CA VAL A 246 -7.31 -5.59 -0.02
C VAL A 246 -6.48 -5.57 1.25
N TYR A 247 -5.91 -4.42 1.60
CA TYR A 247 -5.11 -4.24 2.82
C TYR A 247 -5.76 -3.21 3.75
N PHE A 248 -6.10 -3.63 4.97
CA PHE A 248 -6.75 -2.79 5.98
C PHE A 248 -5.95 -2.66 7.27
N HIS A 249 -6.10 -1.52 7.92
CA HIS A 249 -5.85 -1.33 9.34
C HIS A 249 -7.19 -1.05 10.03
N PRO A 250 -7.85 -2.09 10.59
CA PRO A 250 -9.16 -1.95 11.21
C PRO A 250 -9.15 -0.97 12.39
N GLY A 251 -10.29 -0.33 12.64
CA GLY A 251 -10.56 0.35 13.90
C GLY A 251 -10.98 -0.61 15.01
N GLU A 252 -11.11 -0.07 16.24
CA GLU A 252 -11.65 -0.82 17.38
C GLU A 252 -13.08 -1.32 17.07
N ASP A 253 -13.44 -2.48 17.61
CA ASP A 253 -14.79 -3.08 17.51
C ASP A 253 -15.29 -3.36 16.06
N GLN A 254 -14.40 -3.42 15.06
CA GLN A 254 -14.76 -3.66 13.66
C GLN A 254 -14.78 -5.15 13.24
N GLU A 255 -14.62 -6.12 14.16
CA GLU A 255 -14.61 -7.57 13.86
C GLU A 255 -15.86 -8.00 13.09
N GLU A 256 -17.06 -7.66 13.59
CA GLU A 256 -18.31 -8.13 12.95
C GLU A 256 -18.49 -7.55 11.54
N SER A 257 -18.06 -6.30 11.31
CA SER A 257 -18.09 -5.68 9.98
C SER A 257 -17.08 -6.33 9.04
N LEU A 258 -15.89 -6.67 9.53
CA LEU A 258 -14.89 -7.39 8.76
C LEU A 258 -15.42 -8.77 8.38
N GLU A 259 -15.98 -9.52 9.33
CA GLU A 259 -16.55 -10.86 9.09
C GLU A 259 -17.63 -10.85 8.01
N ARG A 260 -18.53 -9.85 8.02
CA ARG A 260 -19.56 -9.69 6.97
C ARG A 260 -18.98 -9.48 5.58
N VAL A 261 -17.86 -8.75 5.48
CA VAL A 261 -17.14 -8.56 4.20
C VAL A 261 -16.46 -9.85 3.76
N LEU A 262 -15.80 -10.57 4.67
CA LEU A 262 -15.18 -11.86 4.37
C LEU A 262 -16.19 -12.87 3.82
N ASP A 263 -17.40 -12.91 4.40
CA ASP A 263 -18.52 -13.74 3.93
C ASP A 263 -19.04 -13.30 2.54
N ALA A 264 -19.10 -11.99 2.29
CA ALA A 264 -19.65 -11.44 1.06
C ALA A 264 -18.69 -11.57 -0.14
N TYR A 265 -17.38 -11.57 0.11
CA TYR A 265 -16.32 -11.60 -0.91
C TYR A 265 -15.30 -12.71 -0.64
N PRO A 266 -15.71 -13.99 -0.63
CA PRO A 266 -14.83 -15.11 -0.27
C PRO A 266 -13.71 -15.34 -1.30
N ASP A 267 -13.79 -14.74 -2.48
CA ASP A 267 -12.78 -14.81 -3.53
C ASP A 267 -11.83 -13.60 -3.57
N VAL A 268 -11.99 -12.63 -2.66
CA VAL A 268 -11.04 -11.52 -2.47
C VAL A 268 -10.18 -11.82 -1.25
N ASN A 269 -8.86 -11.70 -1.39
CA ASN A 269 -7.93 -11.80 -0.27
C ASN A 269 -7.91 -10.48 0.52
N PHE A 270 -8.23 -10.56 1.81
CA PHE A 270 -8.13 -9.45 2.76
C PHE A 270 -6.92 -9.66 3.65
N ILE A 271 -6.03 -8.68 3.69
CA ILE A 271 -4.87 -8.62 4.58
C ILE A 271 -5.20 -7.55 5.61
N VAL A 272 -5.05 -7.88 6.89
CA VAL A 272 -5.24 -6.90 7.97
C VAL A 272 -4.01 -6.83 8.86
N HIS A 273 -3.80 -5.69 9.48
CA HIS A 273 -2.80 -5.50 10.52
C HIS A 273 -3.31 -4.54 11.58
N GLY A 274 -2.54 -4.39 12.66
CA GLY A 274 -2.84 -3.46 13.74
C GLY A 274 -3.38 -4.12 15.01
N GLU A 275 -3.07 -3.50 16.14
CA GLU A 275 -3.41 -3.93 17.51
C GLU A 275 -4.92 -4.09 17.75
N GLN A 276 -5.76 -3.38 16.98
CA GLN A 276 -7.21 -3.31 17.16
C GLN A 276 -7.96 -4.61 16.85
N ILE A 277 -7.33 -5.57 16.15
CA ILE A 277 -7.98 -6.82 15.71
C ILE A 277 -7.21 -8.09 16.13
N GLU A 278 -6.12 -7.94 16.90
CA GLU A 278 -5.20 -9.04 17.17
C GLU A 278 -5.83 -10.19 17.96
N ASP A 279 -6.77 -9.89 18.85
CA ASP A 279 -7.39 -10.91 19.71
C ASP A 279 -8.47 -11.71 18.97
N GLU A 280 -9.08 -11.11 17.94
CA GLU A 280 -10.18 -11.65 17.15
C GLU A 280 -9.68 -12.43 15.93
N ILE A 281 -8.50 -12.07 15.41
CA ILE A 281 -8.05 -12.52 14.08
C ILE A 281 -7.95 -14.04 13.93
N ALA A 282 -7.49 -14.77 14.95
CA ALA A 282 -7.41 -16.23 14.90
C ALA A 282 -8.81 -16.87 14.81
N GLY A 283 -9.81 -16.22 15.43
CA GLY A 283 -11.21 -16.61 15.31
C GLY A 283 -11.70 -16.46 13.87
N LEU A 284 -11.44 -15.31 13.25
CA LEU A 284 -11.78 -15.05 11.84
C LEU A 284 -11.08 -16.04 10.90
N MET A 285 -9.79 -16.25 11.08
CA MET A 285 -8.99 -17.22 10.28
C MET A 285 -9.50 -18.66 10.39
N SER A 286 -10.08 -19.04 11.54
CA SER A 286 -10.69 -20.36 11.70
C SER A 286 -11.96 -20.57 10.86
N ARG A 287 -12.59 -19.48 10.40
CA ARG A 287 -13.87 -19.47 9.70
C ARG A 287 -13.77 -19.03 8.24
N HIS A 288 -12.73 -18.27 7.90
CA HIS A 288 -12.53 -17.67 6.59
C HIS A 288 -11.11 -17.94 6.09
N ASP A 289 -10.99 -18.54 4.91
CA ASP A 289 -9.68 -18.83 4.28
C ASP A 289 -9.07 -17.60 3.58
N ASN A 290 -9.88 -16.58 3.30
CA ASN A 290 -9.52 -15.39 2.54
C ASN A 290 -9.08 -14.20 3.41
N VAL A 291 -8.84 -14.41 4.71
CA VAL A 291 -8.26 -13.40 5.60
C VAL A 291 -6.85 -13.77 6.00
N TYR A 292 -5.97 -12.78 5.95
CA TYR A 292 -4.56 -12.84 6.30
C TYR A 292 -4.24 -11.76 7.33
N PHE A 293 -3.22 -12.00 8.14
CA PHE A 293 -2.73 -11.02 9.11
C PHE A 293 -1.24 -10.79 8.95
N THR A 294 -0.85 -9.53 8.80
CA THR A 294 0.55 -9.15 8.87
C THR A 294 0.93 -8.93 10.33
N VAL A 295 1.86 -9.75 10.81
CA VAL A 295 2.52 -9.52 12.10
C VAL A 295 3.64 -8.51 11.86
N ASN A 296 3.33 -7.25 12.21
CA ASN A 296 4.26 -6.13 12.26
C ASN A 296 4.85 -5.99 13.68
N ASP A 297 5.73 -5.00 13.86
CA ASP A 297 6.18 -4.53 15.17
C ASP A 297 6.58 -5.60 16.20
N LEU A 298 7.33 -6.59 15.71
CA LEU A 298 8.00 -7.59 16.53
C LEU A 298 9.13 -6.94 17.35
N TYR A 299 8.79 -6.14 18.37
CA TYR A 299 9.73 -5.49 19.28
C TYR A 299 9.25 -5.57 20.75
N GLY A 300 8.50 -6.63 21.12
CA GLY A 300 8.05 -6.86 22.48
C GLY A 300 6.99 -5.87 22.95
N ASP A 301 5.99 -5.59 22.12
CA ASP A 301 4.96 -4.53 22.25
C ASP A 301 5.56 -3.13 22.52
N GLN A 302 6.76 -2.86 21.99
CA GLN A 302 7.33 -1.52 22.01
C GLN A 302 7.08 -0.84 20.67
N TYR A 303 6.49 0.34 20.71
CA TYR A 303 6.41 1.21 19.55
C TYR A 303 7.75 1.94 19.39
N LEU A 304 8.64 1.36 18.58
CA LEU A 304 10.01 1.88 18.37
C LEU A 304 10.18 2.62 17.04
N LEU A 305 9.30 2.37 16.08
CA LEU A 305 9.28 3.07 14.80
C LEU A 305 8.33 4.27 14.96
N HIS A 306 8.84 5.43 15.40
CA HIS A 306 8.04 6.65 15.49
C HIS A 306 8.87 7.92 15.21
N PRO A 307 8.23 9.06 14.87
CA PRO A 307 8.94 10.28 14.49
C PRO A 307 9.81 10.90 15.60
N GLY A 308 9.62 10.47 16.85
CA GLY A 308 10.37 10.95 18.01
C GLY A 308 11.64 10.15 18.31
N GLU A 309 11.89 9.07 17.57
CA GLU A 309 13.09 8.25 17.68
C GLU A 309 14.11 8.57 16.58
N ASP A 310 15.30 7.99 16.69
CA ASP A 310 16.35 8.06 15.68
C ASP A 310 17.08 6.71 15.51
N VAL A 311 18.00 6.66 14.55
CA VAL A 311 18.77 5.43 14.23
C VAL A 311 19.49 4.87 15.46
N ASP A 312 20.19 5.72 16.21
CA ASP A 312 21.04 5.26 17.33
C ASP A 312 20.18 4.73 18.49
N SER A 313 19.08 5.42 18.80
CA SER A 313 18.14 5.04 19.85
C SER A 313 17.41 3.74 19.51
N PHE A 314 16.95 3.60 18.26
CA PHE A 314 16.36 2.35 17.75
C PHE A 314 17.34 1.17 17.85
N LEU A 315 18.59 1.36 17.38
CA LEU A 315 19.62 0.32 17.42
C LEU A 315 20.02 -0.02 18.86
N ALA A 316 20.06 0.95 19.77
CA ALA A 316 20.34 0.70 21.18
C ALA A 316 19.19 -0.08 21.85
N ALA A 317 17.94 0.29 21.60
CA ALA A 317 16.76 -0.37 22.15
C ALA A 317 16.63 -1.84 21.73
N THR A 318 17.13 -2.17 20.54
CA THR A 318 17.07 -3.52 19.96
C THR A 318 18.40 -4.29 20.03
N ASP A 319 19.41 -3.79 20.74
CA ASP A 319 20.72 -4.46 20.83
C ASP A 319 20.64 -5.74 21.70
N GLU A 320 19.98 -5.63 22.84
CA GLU A 320 19.60 -6.76 23.70
C GLU A 320 18.18 -7.22 23.34
N TYR A 321 18.01 -7.78 22.14
CA TYR A 321 16.69 -8.10 21.59
C TYR A 321 16.01 -9.33 22.23
N GLU A 322 16.72 -10.22 22.93
CA GLU A 322 16.11 -11.50 23.37
C GLU A 322 14.91 -11.36 24.32
N PRO A 323 14.88 -10.43 25.29
CA PRO A 323 13.67 -10.19 26.09
C PRO A 323 12.47 -9.71 25.26
N LEU A 324 12.72 -8.93 24.20
CA LEU A 324 11.67 -8.51 23.26
C LEU A 324 11.18 -9.73 22.49
N LEU A 325 12.11 -10.57 22.03
CA LEU A 325 11.80 -11.74 21.23
C LEU A 325 11.02 -12.80 22.03
N GLU A 326 11.38 -13.02 23.29
CA GLU A 326 10.63 -13.92 24.18
C GLU A 326 9.17 -13.47 24.34
N LYS A 327 8.95 -12.15 24.41
CA LYS A 327 7.61 -11.58 24.51
C LYS A 327 6.81 -11.77 23.23
N ASP A 328 7.39 -11.43 22.07
CA ASP A 328 6.73 -11.63 20.77
C ASP A 328 6.41 -13.10 20.52
N LEU A 329 7.32 -14.02 20.86
CA LEU A 329 7.07 -15.45 20.76
C LEU A 329 5.94 -15.90 21.69
N GLY A 330 5.83 -15.30 22.87
CA GLY A 330 4.73 -15.53 23.80
C GLY A 330 3.37 -15.12 23.21
N THR A 331 3.33 -14.00 22.49
CA THR A 331 2.13 -13.46 21.85
C THR A 331 1.74 -14.24 20.59
N TRP A 332 2.68 -14.40 19.67
CA TRP A 332 2.36 -14.75 18.28
C TRP A 332 2.57 -16.20 17.91
N LYS A 333 3.52 -16.90 18.53
CA LYS A 333 3.97 -18.21 18.05
C LYS A 333 2.83 -19.22 17.94
N SER A 334 2.00 -19.35 18.98
CA SER A 334 0.90 -20.32 19.01
C SER A 334 -0.19 -19.99 17.97
N ARG A 335 -0.46 -18.69 17.75
CA ARG A 335 -1.43 -18.20 16.75
C ARG A 335 -0.94 -18.53 15.33
N ILE A 336 0.31 -18.20 15.03
CA ILE A 336 0.95 -18.47 13.73
C ILE A 336 0.99 -19.99 13.45
N GLU A 337 1.38 -20.80 14.42
CA GLU A 337 1.47 -22.26 14.23
C GLU A 337 0.09 -22.94 14.11
N ALA A 338 -0.97 -22.34 14.66
CA ALA A 338 -2.33 -22.81 14.51
C ALA A 338 -2.95 -22.44 13.15
N HIS A 339 -2.53 -21.31 12.55
CA HIS A 339 -2.99 -20.81 11.25
C HIS A 339 -1.80 -20.58 10.29
N PRO A 340 -1.05 -21.64 9.95
CA PRO A 340 0.24 -21.50 9.27
C PRO A 340 0.14 -20.92 7.85
N ASP A 341 -1.06 -20.88 7.29
CA ASP A 341 -1.34 -20.39 5.93
C ASP A 341 -1.92 -18.96 5.91
N GLN A 342 -2.07 -18.27 7.04
CA GLN A 342 -2.78 -16.98 7.05
C GLN A 342 -1.99 -15.84 7.70
N PHE A 343 -0.90 -16.14 8.39
CA PHE A 343 0.01 -15.12 8.90
C PHE A 343 1.16 -14.83 7.92
N VAL A 344 1.51 -13.54 7.79
CA VAL A 344 2.66 -13.05 7.02
C VAL A 344 3.50 -12.10 7.87
N TRP A 345 4.77 -11.93 7.51
CA TRP A 345 5.70 -11.01 8.15
C TRP A 345 5.71 -9.64 7.46
N GLY A 346 5.80 -8.55 8.23
CA GLY A 346 5.98 -7.19 7.72
C GLY A 346 6.72 -6.30 8.71
N THR A 347 7.10 -5.09 8.27
CA THR A 347 7.84 -4.13 9.11
C THR A 347 7.08 -2.85 9.44
N ASP A 348 6.06 -2.48 8.67
CA ASP A 348 5.30 -1.23 8.77
C ASP A 348 6.17 0.04 8.85
N ARG A 349 7.31 0.02 8.15
CA ARG A 349 8.22 1.16 8.13
C ARG A 349 7.96 2.07 6.94
N GLY A 350 8.56 3.26 6.98
CA GLY A 350 8.65 4.18 5.84
C GLY A 350 7.58 5.27 5.81
N GLY A 351 6.47 5.12 6.54
CA GLY A 351 5.35 6.08 6.51
C GLY A 351 5.53 7.30 7.40
N ILE A 352 6.45 7.23 8.37
CA ILE A 352 6.45 8.11 9.55
C ILE A 352 7.73 8.93 9.74
N ALA A 353 8.90 8.43 9.31
CA ALA A 353 10.17 9.12 9.51
C ALA A 353 11.25 8.67 8.53
N VAL A 354 12.06 9.61 8.05
CA VAL A 354 13.15 9.37 7.07
C VAL A 354 14.15 8.34 7.56
N TRP A 355 14.47 8.35 8.86
CA TRP A 355 15.48 7.46 9.44
C TRP A 355 15.10 5.97 9.33
N THR A 356 13.81 5.64 9.16
CA THR A 356 13.34 4.25 9.01
C THR A 356 13.81 3.59 7.70
N PHE A 357 14.30 4.39 6.74
CA PHE A 357 14.95 3.91 5.53
C PHE A 357 16.46 3.68 5.68
N ASP A 358 17.04 3.98 6.86
CA ASP A 358 18.45 3.73 7.10
C ASP A 358 18.78 2.24 6.99
N LYS A 359 19.92 1.95 6.36
CA LYS A 359 20.36 0.57 6.11
C LYS A 359 20.56 -0.23 7.38
N ALA A 360 21.13 0.37 8.44
CA ALA A 360 21.38 -0.34 9.70
C ALA A 360 20.07 -0.66 10.42
N VAL A 361 19.09 0.25 10.35
CA VAL A 361 17.73 0.01 10.87
C VAL A 361 17.10 -1.15 10.12
N GLY A 362 17.06 -1.09 8.80
CA GLY A 362 16.52 -2.17 7.96
C GLY A 362 17.16 -3.52 8.23
N GLU A 363 18.51 -3.57 8.28
CA GLU A 363 19.24 -4.80 8.63
C GLU A 363 18.87 -5.31 10.02
N ARG A 364 18.65 -4.44 11.01
CA ARG A 364 18.23 -4.82 12.36
C ARG A 364 16.80 -5.39 12.37
N LEU A 365 15.87 -4.79 11.63
CA LEU A 365 14.49 -5.33 11.49
C LEU A 365 14.52 -6.74 10.88
N ASN A 366 15.31 -6.89 9.82
CA ASN A 366 15.45 -8.15 9.12
C ASN A 366 16.09 -9.23 10.01
N ASP A 367 17.18 -8.88 10.70
CA ASP A 367 17.86 -9.80 11.63
C ASP A 367 16.92 -10.21 12.77
N TYR A 368 16.11 -9.29 13.30
CA TYR A 368 15.09 -9.60 14.31
C TYR A 368 14.02 -10.56 13.76
N GLY A 369 13.43 -10.24 12.61
CA GLY A 369 12.42 -11.09 11.97
C GLY A 369 12.96 -12.51 11.71
N ARG A 370 14.21 -12.63 11.26
CA ARG A 370 14.87 -13.94 11.09
C ARG A 370 15.10 -14.67 12.40
N ALA A 371 15.44 -13.96 13.48
CA ALA A 371 15.53 -14.54 14.80
C ALA A 371 14.17 -15.14 15.16
N PHE A 372 13.10 -14.35 15.14
CA PHE A 372 11.73 -14.77 15.43
C PHE A 372 11.28 -15.98 14.61
N ILE A 373 11.38 -15.89 13.28
CA ILE A 373 10.97 -16.96 12.35
C ILE A 373 11.73 -18.25 12.64
N GLY A 374 13.03 -18.15 12.94
CA GLY A 374 13.86 -19.32 13.25
C GLY A 374 13.43 -20.08 14.52
N ARG A 375 12.60 -19.47 15.39
CA ARG A 375 12.02 -20.11 16.58
C ARG A 375 10.63 -20.70 16.32
N LEU A 376 10.00 -20.46 15.17
CA LEU A 376 8.75 -21.13 14.78
C LEU A 376 9.02 -22.59 14.39
N ASN A 377 7.97 -23.42 14.38
CA ASN A 377 8.02 -24.77 13.83
C ASN A 377 8.59 -24.74 12.39
N PRO A 378 9.60 -25.57 12.05
CA PRO A 378 10.22 -25.59 10.73
C PRO A 378 9.25 -25.63 9.55
N ASP A 379 8.14 -26.36 9.66
CA ASP A 379 7.15 -26.49 8.58
C ASP A 379 6.31 -25.21 8.35
N VAL A 380 6.39 -24.25 9.27
CA VAL A 380 5.68 -22.95 9.22
C VAL A 380 6.61 -21.81 8.79
N GLN A 381 7.92 -21.94 8.99
CA GLN A 381 8.89 -20.87 8.78
C GLN A 381 8.80 -20.26 7.37
N GLU A 382 8.85 -21.08 6.32
CA GLU A 382 8.79 -20.57 4.94
C GLU A 382 7.42 -19.98 4.58
N LYS A 383 6.33 -20.50 5.18
CA LYS A 383 4.98 -20.00 4.96
C LYS A 383 4.85 -18.56 5.46
N PHE A 384 5.20 -18.35 6.73
CA PHE A 384 5.18 -17.04 7.36
C PHE A 384 6.22 -16.08 6.74
N ALA A 385 7.40 -16.59 6.40
CA ALA A 385 8.50 -15.79 5.84
C ALA A 385 8.22 -15.22 4.45
N TYR A 386 7.58 -15.98 3.56
CA TYR A 386 7.36 -15.52 2.18
C TYR A 386 6.27 -16.25 1.38
N ARG A 387 6.00 -17.54 1.61
CA ARG A 387 5.08 -18.28 0.71
C ARG A 387 3.63 -17.84 0.84
N ASN A 388 3.19 -17.45 2.04
CA ASN A 388 1.84 -16.91 2.21
C ASN A 388 1.71 -15.57 1.46
N ALA A 389 2.74 -14.72 1.49
CA ALA A 389 2.78 -13.49 0.71
C ALA A 389 2.70 -13.76 -0.80
N GLU A 390 3.48 -14.72 -1.32
CA GLU A 390 3.38 -15.14 -2.72
C GLU A 390 1.96 -15.60 -3.05
N ARG A 391 1.35 -16.48 -2.25
CA ARG A 391 0.00 -16.98 -2.49
C ARG A 391 -1.07 -15.88 -2.54
N ILE A 392 -0.95 -14.85 -1.72
CA ILE A 392 -1.94 -13.76 -1.66
C ILE A 392 -2.09 -13.05 -3.01
N VAL A 393 -0.97 -12.87 -3.74
CA VAL A 393 -0.94 -12.12 -5.02
C VAL A 393 -0.78 -13.02 -6.25
N GLU A 394 -0.36 -14.28 -6.09
CA GLU A 394 -0.33 -15.29 -7.16
C GLU A 394 -1.71 -15.91 -7.44
N GLY A 395 -2.69 -15.74 -6.55
CA GLY A 395 -4.05 -16.30 -6.64
C GLY A 395 -4.97 -15.68 -7.70
N ARG A 396 -4.39 -15.03 -8.71
CA ARG A 396 -5.05 -14.50 -9.91
C ARG A 396 -5.53 -15.64 -10.83
#